data_AF-A0A2N2MGH3-F1
#
_entry.id   AF-A0A2N2MGH3-F1
#
_cell.length_a   1.000
_cell.length_b   1.000
_cell.length_c   1.000
_cell.angle_alpha   90.00
_cell.angle_beta   90.00
_cell.angle_gamma   90.00
#
_symmetry.space_group_name_H-M   'P 1'
#
loop_
_entity.id
_entity.type
_entity.pdbx_description
1 polymer ?
#
loop_
_entity_poly.entity_id
_entity_poly.type
_entity_poly.pdbx_seq_one_letter_code
_entity_poly.pdbx_strand_id
1 'polypeptide(L)'
;MEKLLDGDDRAKEMGYPDYESFLTQHPLRARRGLLGPRLKPWNGKVADAPVLQAHISGGRWMVQCWCGAYSYVAVRRPIHWCMACGNGAINAALPVELPGEAERAEIERILLLRPVQAGMSGEPTQAAMQANPLVPGLRRDWFPGQSVDWLMEINTANGVQS
;
A
#
# COMPACT_ATOMS: atom_id res chain seq x y z
N MET A 1 -8.47 -8.39 -15.40
CA MET A 1 -9.26 -8.08 -14.20
C MET A 1 -8.58 -6.94 -13.48
N GLU A 2 -9.33 -5.88 -13.18
CA GLU A 2 -8.82 -4.80 -12.33
C GLU A 2 -8.64 -5.34 -10.91
N LYS A 3 -7.51 -5.01 -10.25
CA LYS A 3 -7.20 -5.39 -8.87
C LYS A 3 -6.72 -4.17 -8.11
N LEU A 4 -6.84 -4.18 -6.78
CA LEU A 4 -6.08 -3.24 -5.95
C LEU A 4 -4.62 -3.65 -5.94
N LEU A 5 -3.72 -2.67 -5.89
CA LEU A 5 -2.29 -2.89 -6.07
C LEU A 5 -1.56 -2.96 -4.74
N ASP A 6 -0.46 -3.68 -4.68
CA ASP A 6 0.30 -3.85 -3.45
C ASP A 6 1.82 -3.74 -3.67
N GLY A 7 2.60 -4.10 -2.65
CA GLY A 7 4.06 -4.11 -2.71
C GLY A 7 4.62 -5.05 -3.77
N ASP A 8 4.00 -6.21 -4.00
CA ASP A 8 4.46 -7.16 -5.01
C ASP A 8 4.24 -6.61 -6.42
N ASP A 9 3.12 -5.89 -6.66
CA ASP A 9 2.91 -5.21 -7.93
C ASP A 9 3.96 -4.12 -8.16
N ARG A 10 4.26 -3.31 -7.13
CA ARG A 10 5.31 -2.29 -7.25
C ARG A 10 6.69 -2.91 -7.51
N ALA A 11 7.00 -4.02 -6.86
CA ALA A 11 8.26 -4.71 -7.06
C ALA A 11 8.41 -5.20 -8.52
N LYS A 12 7.35 -5.78 -9.07
CA LYS A 12 7.30 -6.27 -10.46
C LYS A 12 7.47 -5.14 -11.47
N GLU A 13 6.81 -3.99 -11.26
CA GLU A 13 7.01 -2.79 -12.10
C GLU A 13 8.47 -2.36 -12.16
N MET A 14 9.21 -2.58 -11.07
CA MET A 14 10.62 -2.23 -10.94
C MET A 14 11.57 -3.37 -11.36
N GLY A 15 11.04 -4.46 -11.91
CA GLY A 15 11.84 -5.60 -12.40
C GLY A 15 12.24 -6.62 -11.34
N TYR A 16 11.59 -6.62 -10.17
CA TYR A 16 11.82 -7.60 -9.10
C TYR A 16 10.71 -8.67 -9.08
N PRO A 17 11.01 -9.91 -8.69
CA PRO A 17 10.01 -10.98 -8.67
C PRO A 17 8.92 -10.79 -7.58
N ASP A 18 9.31 -10.20 -6.45
CA ASP A 18 8.46 -9.97 -5.27
C ASP A 18 8.98 -8.80 -4.43
N TYR A 19 8.16 -8.37 -3.46
CA TYR A 19 8.48 -7.23 -2.62
C TYR A 19 9.72 -7.43 -1.74
N GLU A 20 9.97 -8.64 -1.27
CA GLU A 20 11.16 -8.92 -0.46
C GLU A 20 12.47 -8.77 -1.25
N SER A 21 12.48 -9.28 -2.48
CA SER A 21 13.59 -9.12 -3.42
C SER A 21 13.83 -7.63 -3.71
N PHE A 22 12.77 -6.86 -3.89
CA PHE A 22 12.86 -5.41 -4.00
C PHE A 22 13.51 -4.78 -2.75
N LEU A 23 13.04 -5.10 -1.55
CA LEU A 23 13.53 -4.51 -0.30
C LEU A 23 15.00 -4.87 0.03
N THR A 24 15.44 -6.06 -0.35
CA THR A 24 16.79 -6.58 -0.06
C THR A 24 17.84 -6.16 -1.11
N GLN A 25 17.44 -5.95 -2.37
CA GLN A 25 18.38 -5.70 -3.47
C GLN A 25 18.35 -4.25 -3.97
N HIS A 26 17.25 -3.53 -3.80
CA HIS A 26 17.13 -2.19 -4.36
C HIS A 26 18.04 -1.20 -3.61
N PRO A 27 18.90 -0.43 -4.31
CA PRO A 27 19.73 0.59 -3.67
C PRO A 27 18.85 1.73 -3.16
N LEU A 28 18.53 1.71 -1.86
CA LEU A 28 17.65 2.68 -1.22
C LEU A 28 18.38 4.02 -1.03
N ARG A 29 18.02 5.03 -1.80
CA ARG A 29 18.42 6.42 -1.51
C ARG A 29 17.42 7.02 -0.53
N ALA A 30 17.88 7.43 0.66
CA ALA A 30 17.06 8.23 1.57
C ALA A 30 16.56 9.47 0.83
N ARG A 31 15.26 9.77 0.90
CA ARG A 31 14.61 10.89 0.20
C ARG A 31 15.13 12.31 0.55
N ARG A 32 16.21 12.46 1.34
CA ARG A 32 16.84 13.75 1.64
C ARG A 32 18.06 14.02 0.76
N GLY A 33 17.81 14.33 -0.52
CA GLY A 33 18.78 14.95 -1.43
C GLY A 33 19.98 14.07 -1.85
N LEU A 34 20.80 14.61 -2.75
CA LEU A 34 22.03 13.97 -3.26
C LEU A 34 23.09 13.67 -2.17
N LEU A 35 22.89 14.15 -0.94
CA LEU A 35 23.87 14.14 0.15
C LEU A 35 23.36 13.44 1.44
N GLY A 36 22.15 12.88 1.44
CA GLY A 36 21.64 12.13 2.59
C GLY A 36 22.35 10.78 2.77
N PRO A 37 22.47 10.26 4.01
CA PRO A 37 23.04 8.94 4.22
C PRO A 37 22.25 7.89 3.45
N ARG A 38 22.95 6.99 2.74
CA ARG A 38 22.31 5.86 2.05
C ARG A 38 21.62 5.00 3.11
N LEU A 39 20.33 4.72 2.90
CA LEU A 39 19.66 3.70 3.70
C LEU A 39 20.26 2.35 3.30
N LYS A 40 20.56 1.53 4.30
CA LYS A 40 20.94 0.14 4.01
C LYS A 40 19.71 -0.59 3.48
N PRO A 41 19.88 -1.49 2.50
CA PRO A 41 18.83 -2.42 2.12
C PRO A 41 18.34 -3.21 3.34
N TRP A 42 17.11 -3.70 3.27
CA TRP A 42 16.57 -4.55 4.32
C TRP A 42 17.42 -5.82 4.46
N ASN A 43 17.69 -6.23 5.71
CA ASN A 43 18.55 -7.36 6.04
C ASN A 43 17.80 -8.70 6.15
N GLY A 44 16.53 -8.76 5.73
CA GLY A 44 15.68 -9.95 5.83
C GLY A 44 15.08 -10.21 7.22
N LYS A 45 15.41 -9.40 8.25
CA LYS A 45 14.88 -9.58 9.61
C LYS A 45 13.54 -8.87 9.79
N VAL A 46 12.61 -9.51 10.49
CA VAL A 46 11.38 -8.89 10.98
C VAL A 46 11.51 -8.74 12.49
N ALA A 47 11.26 -7.54 13.00
CA ALA A 47 11.32 -7.26 14.44
C ALA A 47 10.07 -7.77 15.17
N ASP A 48 10.25 -8.18 16.42
CA ASP A 48 9.15 -8.33 17.37
C ASP A 48 8.83 -6.93 17.94
N ALA A 49 7.99 -6.20 17.22
CA ALA A 49 7.70 -4.79 17.43
C ALA A 49 6.21 -4.53 17.20
N PRO A 50 5.67 -3.36 17.64
CA PRO A 50 4.27 -3.05 17.43
C PRO A 50 3.85 -3.21 15.98
N VAL A 51 2.74 -3.93 15.79
CA VAL A 51 2.20 -4.24 14.47
C VAL A 51 1.63 -2.96 13.85
N LEU A 52 2.04 -2.67 12.62
CA LEU A 52 1.49 -1.53 11.88
C LEU A 52 0.17 -1.93 11.21
N GLN A 53 -0.79 -1.03 11.16
CA GLN A 53 -2.07 -1.29 10.50
C GLN A 53 -1.99 -0.94 9.01
N ALA A 54 -2.31 -1.90 8.14
CA ALA A 54 -2.48 -1.62 6.72
C ALA A 54 -3.75 -0.79 6.47
N HIS A 55 -3.75 -0.06 5.37
CA HIS A 55 -4.92 0.64 4.84
C HIS A 55 -4.84 0.67 3.32
N ILE A 56 -5.92 1.09 2.65
CA ILE A 56 -5.96 1.26 1.21
C ILE A 56 -5.98 2.76 0.90
N SER A 57 -5.07 3.22 0.05
CA SER A 57 -5.02 4.62 -0.41
C SER A 57 -4.86 4.72 -1.92
N GLY A 58 -5.90 5.22 -2.59
CA GLY A 58 -5.98 5.34 -4.04
C GLY A 58 -5.89 3.97 -4.72
N GLY A 59 -6.55 2.96 -4.17
CA GLY A 59 -6.57 1.60 -4.70
C GLY A 59 -5.26 0.83 -4.52
N ARG A 60 -4.47 1.19 -3.49
CA ARG A 60 -3.19 0.55 -3.18
C ARG A 60 -3.12 0.17 -1.71
N TRP A 61 -2.65 -1.02 -1.40
CA TRP A 61 -2.32 -1.46 -0.05
C TRP A 61 -1.07 -0.74 0.47
N MET A 62 -1.26 0.03 1.53
CA MET A 62 -0.28 0.93 2.08
C MET A 62 -0.22 0.79 3.61
N VAL A 63 0.85 1.31 4.18
CA VAL A 63 1.01 1.48 5.62
C VAL A 63 1.72 2.79 5.91
N GLN A 64 1.38 3.42 7.03
CA GLN A 64 2.08 4.58 7.52
C GLN A 64 3.11 4.15 8.57
N CYS A 65 4.38 4.45 8.31
CA CYS A 65 5.45 4.25 9.26
C CYS A 65 5.39 5.31 10.37
N TRP A 66 5.89 5.00 11.57
CA TRP A 66 6.02 5.96 12.70
C TRP A 66 6.74 7.27 12.37
N CYS A 67 7.57 7.31 11.32
CA CYS A 67 8.26 8.51 10.84
C CYS A 67 7.36 9.38 9.92
N GLY A 68 6.09 9.02 9.78
CA GLY A 68 5.09 9.69 8.94
C GLY A 68 5.11 9.29 7.47
N ALA A 69 6.10 8.50 7.01
CA ALA A 69 6.21 8.08 5.62
C ALA A 69 5.24 6.94 5.29
N TYR A 70 4.61 7.02 4.12
CA TYR A 70 3.78 5.96 3.57
C TYR A 70 4.61 5.05 2.67
N SER A 71 4.36 3.75 2.70
CA SER A 71 4.96 2.79 1.77
C SER A 71 3.99 1.66 1.47
N TYR A 72 4.26 0.94 0.38
CA TYR A 72 3.52 -0.25 0.01
C TYR A 72 3.65 -1.34 1.08
N VAL A 73 2.64 -2.21 1.12
CA VAL A 73 2.63 -3.46 1.89
C VAL A 73 2.51 -4.60 0.90
N ALA A 74 3.29 -5.67 1.05
CA ALA A 74 3.04 -6.90 0.32
C ALA A 74 1.92 -7.69 1.00
N VAL A 75 0.77 -7.88 0.34
CA VAL A 75 -0.39 -8.53 0.97
C VAL A 75 -0.09 -9.99 1.31
N ARG A 76 0.68 -10.67 0.45
CA ARG A 76 1.05 -12.09 0.61
C ARG A 76 2.00 -12.33 1.78
N ARG A 77 2.83 -11.35 2.12
CA ARG A 77 3.75 -11.39 3.24
C ARG A 77 3.74 -10.03 3.92
N PRO A 78 2.87 -9.83 4.92
CA PRO A 78 2.55 -8.50 5.44
C PRO A 78 3.67 -7.97 6.33
N ILE A 79 4.69 -7.44 5.66
CA ILE A 79 5.84 -6.79 6.27
C ILE A 79 6.01 -5.38 5.70
N HIS A 80 6.63 -4.53 6.48
CA HIS A 80 6.95 -3.16 6.09
C HIS A 80 8.41 -2.82 6.36
N TRP A 81 9.11 -2.38 5.32
CA TRP A 81 10.40 -1.72 5.44
C TRP A 81 10.31 -0.29 4.91
N CYS A 82 10.60 0.67 5.79
CA CYS A 82 10.42 2.08 5.49
C CYS A 82 11.56 2.62 4.65
N MET A 83 11.22 3.01 3.42
CA MET A 83 12.15 3.57 2.45
C MET A 83 12.61 4.99 2.80
N ALA A 84 12.04 5.60 3.85
CA ALA A 84 12.41 6.93 4.33
C ALA A 84 13.36 6.89 5.53
N CYS A 85 13.16 5.95 6.47
CA CYS A 85 13.94 5.89 7.72
C CYS A 85 14.63 4.54 7.97
N GLY A 86 14.46 3.54 7.11
CA GLY A 86 14.98 2.18 7.32
C GLY A 86 14.52 1.56 8.64
N ASN A 87 13.34 1.96 9.12
CA ASN A 87 12.79 1.66 10.44
C ASN A 87 13.71 2.03 11.62
N GLY A 88 14.45 3.14 11.49
CA GLY A 88 15.08 3.86 12.59
C GLY A 88 16.13 3.04 13.32
N ALA A 89 16.06 3.02 14.66
CA ALA A 89 17.01 2.28 15.49
C ALA A 89 16.84 0.75 15.40
N ILE A 90 15.66 0.26 14.96
CA ILE A 90 15.34 -1.17 14.90
C ILE A 90 16.11 -1.83 13.74
N ASN A 91 16.22 -1.15 12.59
CA ASN A 91 16.91 -1.64 11.40
C ASN A 91 16.47 -3.07 11.00
N ALA A 92 15.18 -3.35 11.15
CA ALA A 92 14.48 -4.53 10.65
C ALA A 92 13.08 -4.14 10.14
N ALA A 93 12.47 -4.99 9.32
CA ALA A 93 11.09 -4.79 8.87
C ALA A 93 10.13 -4.96 10.05
N LEU A 94 8.98 -4.29 9.97
CA LEU A 94 7.91 -4.38 10.96
C LEU A 94 6.79 -5.29 10.44
N PRO A 95 6.14 -6.06 11.32
CA PRO A 95 4.93 -6.80 10.94
C PRO A 95 3.80 -5.81 10.62
N VAL A 96 2.96 -6.19 9.66
CA VAL A 96 1.76 -5.44 9.27
C VAL A 96 0.52 -6.29 9.53
N GLU A 97 -0.49 -5.69 10.13
CA GLU A 97 -1.81 -6.28 10.28
C GLU A 97 -2.65 -5.97 9.04
N LEU A 98 -3.24 -7.03 8.47
CA LEU A 98 -4.21 -6.97 7.41
C LEU A 98 -5.54 -7.52 7.94
N PRO A 99 -6.69 -7.11 7.38
CA PRO A 99 -7.94 -7.83 7.55
C PRO A 99 -7.80 -9.31 7.19
N GLY A 100 -8.68 -10.15 7.76
CA GLY A 100 -8.78 -11.56 7.39
C GLY A 100 -9.03 -11.72 5.89
N GLU A 101 -8.63 -12.85 5.31
CA GLU A 101 -8.66 -13.04 3.85
C GLU A 101 -10.04 -12.81 3.22
N ALA A 102 -11.10 -13.33 3.83
CA ALA A 102 -12.47 -13.13 3.35
C ALA A 102 -12.91 -11.67 3.42
N GLU A 103 -12.63 -10.99 4.55
CA GLU A 103 -12.94 -9.57 4.73
C GLU A 103 -12.15 -8.70 3.76
N ARG A 104 -10.87 -9.00 3.57
CA ARG A 104 -10.00 -8.31 2.61
C ARG A 104 -10.55 -8.42 1.18
N ALA A 105 -10.91 -9.63 0.76
CA ALA A 105 -11.47 -9.87 -0.57
C ALA A 105 -12.76 -9.05 -0.80
N GLU A 106 -13.60 -8.96 0.23
CA GLU A 106 -14.85 -8.20 0.15
C GLU A 106 -14.61 -6.69 0.12
N ILE A 107 -13.69 -6.16 0.95
CA ILE A 107 -13.25 -4.76 0.88
C ILE A 107 -12.75 -4.44 -0.54
N GLU A 108 -11.86 -5.27 -1.10
CA GLU A 108 -11.30 -5.05 -2.44
C GLU A 108 -12.39 -5.05 -3.51
N ARG A 109 -13.31 -6.02 -3.46
CA ARG A 109 -14.45 -6.12 -4.38
C ARG A 109 -15.29 -4.84 -4.37
N ILE A 110 -15.63 -4.33 -3.19
CA ILE A 110 -16.48 -3.14 -3.03
C ILE A 110 -15.78 -1.87 -3.50
N LEU A 111 -14.48 -1.73 -3.19
CA LEU A 111 -13.71 -0.57 -3.62
C LEU A 111 -13.51 -0.55 -5.14
N LEU A 112 -13.38 -1.72 -5.78
CA LEU A 112 -13.25 -1.82 -7.23
C LEU A 112 -14.50 -1.36 -7.99
N LEU A 113 -15.69 -1.39 -7.36
CA LEU A 113 -16.91 -0.82 -7.95
C LEU A 113 -16.82 0.70 -8.13
N ARG A 114 -15.95 1.39 -7.37
CA ARG A 114 -15.82 2.85 -7.44
C ARG A 114 -15.16 3.24 -8.78
N PRO A 115 -15.88 3.95 -9.66
CA PRO A 115 -15.35 4.31 -10.96
C PRO A 115 -14.27 5.39 -10.82
N VAL A 116 -13.15 5.19 -11.51
CA VAL A 116 -12.02 6.14 -11.53
C VAL A 116 -11.59 6.42 -12.96
N GLN A 117 -11.17 7.65 -13.21
CA GLN A 117 -10.35 7.98 -14.37
C GLN A 117 -8.91 7.61 -14.04
N ALA A 118 -8.33 6.67 -14.79
CA ALA A 118 -6.95 6.24 -14.58
C ALA A 118 -5.96 7.41 -14.69
N GLY A 119 -4.90 7.36 -13.88
CA GLY A 119 -3.77 8.28 -14.02
C GLY A 119 -3.02 8.08 -15.33
N MET A 120 -2.24 9.09 -15.74
CA MET A 120 -1.50 9.08 -17.01
C MET A 120 -0.17 8.31 -16.95
N SER A 121 0.22 7.80 -15.78
CA SER A 121 1.46 7.03 -15.65
C SER A 121 1.38 5.69 -16.38
N GLY A 122 2.48 5.28 -17.02
CA GLY A 122 2.63 3.93 -17.56
C GLY A 122 2.86 2.86 -16.49
N GLU A 123 3.18 3.25 -15.25
CA GLU A 123 3.33 2.35 -14.10
C GLU A 123 1.98 2.21 -13.37
N PRO A 124 1.36 1.02 -13.32
CA PRO A 124 0.05 0.81 -12.70
C PRO A 124 -0.09 1.38 -11.28
N THR A 125 0.89 1.19 -10.40
CA THR A 125 0.84 1.69 -9.02
C THR A 125 0.87 3.21 -8.96
N GLN A 126 1.60 3.87 -9.86
CA GLN A 126 1.62 5.32 -9.98
C GLN A 126 0.34 5.84 -10.64
N ALA A 127 -0.21 5.11 -11.63
CA ALA A 127 -1.48 5.44 -12.26
C ALA A 127 -2.64 5.37 -11.27
N ALA A 128 -2.66 4.36 -10.39
CA ALA A 128 -3.65 4.24 -9.31
C ALA A 128 -3.54 5.40 -8.30
N MET A 129 -2.32 5.82 -7.95
CA MET A 129 -2.10 7.00 -7.10
C MET A 129 -2.70 8.28 -7.68
N GLN A 130 -2.54 8.45 -9.00
CA GLN A 130 -2.97 9.61 -9.77
C GLN A 130 -4.43 9.50 -10.24
N ALA A 131 -5.09 8.37 -10.00
CA ALA A 131 -6.45 8.16 -10.45
C ALA A 131 -7.40 9.15 -9.77
N ASN A 132 -8.30 9.73 -10.56
CA ASN A 132 -9.31 10.65 -10.08
C ASN A 132 -10.64 9.91 -9.97
N PRO A 133 -11.36 9.98 -8.83
CA PRO A 133 -12.66 9.35 -8.73
C PRO A 133 -13.66 10.06 -9.65
N LEU A 134 -14.45 9.29 -10.41
CA LEU A 134 -15.51 9.84 -11.26
C LEU A 134 -16.70 10.34 -10.44
N VAL A 135 -16.87 9.81 -9.22
CA VAL A 135 -17.77 10.35 -8.21
C VAL A 135 -16.96 11.19 -7.22
N PRO A 136 -17.15 12.52 -7.13
CA PRO A 136 -16.34 13.38 -6.27
C PRO A 136 -16.28 12.90 -4.81
N GLY A 137 -15.07 12.81 -4.26
CA GLY A 137 -14.84 12.36 -2.88
C GLY A 137 -14.84 10.83 -2.68
N LEU A 138 -15.29 10.04 -3.66
CA LEU A 138 -15.40 8.59 -3.53
C LEU A 138 -14.17 7.86 -4.09
N ARG A 139 -13.01 8.08 -3.47
CA ARG A 139 -11.76 7.38 -3.82
C ARG A 139 -11.81 5.91 -3.41
N ARG A 140 -10.91 5.10 -3.97
CA ARG A 140 -10.69 3.71 -3.54
C ARG A 140 -9.85 3.65 -2.27
N ASP A 141 -10.40 4.18 -1.18
CA ASP A 141 -9.76 4.26 0.13
C ASP A 141 -10.52 3.41 1.14
N TRP A 142 -9.77 2.78 2.06
CA TRP A 142 -10.28 2.06 3.23
C TRP A 142 -9.29 2.21 4.38
N PHE A 143 -9.80 2.35 5.60
CA PHE A 143 -9.01 2.49 6.82
C PHE A 143 -9.45 1.47 7.89
N PRO A 144 -8.53 1.04 8.76
CA PRO A 144 -8.86 0.17 9.90
C PRO A 144 -10.05 0.70 10.70
N GLY A 145 -10.99 -0.19 11.02
CA GLY A 145 -12.24 0.13 11.71
C GLY A 145 -13.42 0.47 10.80
N GLN A 146 -13.21 0.66 9.50
CA GLN A 146 -14.30 0.76 8.53
C GLN A 146 -14.81 -0.63 8.15
N SER A 147 -16.08 -0.91 8.38
CA SER A 147 -16.70 -2.19 8.04
C SER A 147 -17.04 -2.29 6.54
N VAL A 148 -17.22 -3.52 6.07
CA VAL A 148 -17.78 -3.85 4.75
C VAL A 148 -19.13 -3.17 4.53
N ASP A 149 -20.03 -3.26 5.51
CA ASP A 149 -21.36 -2.64 5.43
C ASP A 149 -21.27 -1.13 5.27
N TRP A 150 -20.38 -0.47 6.01
CA TRP A 150 -20.14 0.96 5.88
C TRP A 150 -19.66 1.32 4.47
N LEU A 151 -18.75 0.54 3.88
CA LEU A 151 -18.31 0.77 2.49
C LEU A 151 -19.47 0.64 1.48
N MET A 152 -20.36 -0.33 1.69
CA MET A 152 -21.54 -0.57 0.86
C MET A 152 -22.57 0.56 0.98
N GLU A 153 -22.83 1.02 2.20
CA GLU A 153 -23.69 2.16 2.48
C GLU A 153 -23.19 3.42 1.77
N ILE A 154 -21.89 3.71 1.89
CA ILE A 154 -21.25 4.84 1.23
C ILE A 154 -21.33 4.71 -0.30
N ASN A 155 -21.08 3.53 -0.87
CA ASN A 155 -21.21 3.33 -2.31
C ASN A 155 -22.66 3.55 -2.78
N THR A 156 -23.64 2.98 -2.06
CA THR A 156 -25.06 3.09 -2.39
C THR A 156 -25.54 4.54 -2.31
N ALA A 157 -25.17 5.27 -1.27
CA ALA A 157 -25.49 6.69 -1.10
C ALA A 157 -24.93 7.56 -2.24
N ASN A 158 -23.91 7.08 -2.96
CA ASN A 158 -23.26 7.75 -4.07
C ASN A 158 -23.62 7.14 -5.44
N GLY A 159 -24.65 6.29 -5.51
CA GLY A 159 -25.12 5.70 -6.77
C GLY A 159 -24.17 4.65 -7.37
N VAL A 160 -23.22 4.12 -6.61
CA VAL A 160 -22.34 3.02 -7.03
C VAL A 160 -23.00 1.71 -6.59
N GLN A 161 -23.46 0.92 -7.56
CA GLN A 161 -24.12 -0.38 -7.34
C GLN A 161 -23.27 -1.53 -7.90
N SER A 162 -23.43 -2.71 -7.32
CA SER A 162 -22.76 -3.95 -7.70
C SER A 162 -23.35 -4.61 -8.94
#